data_AF-A0A0J6IAY2-F1
#
_entry.id   AF-A0A0J6IAY2-F1
#
_cell.length_a   1.000
_cell.length_b   1.000
_cell.length_c   1.000
_cell.angle_alpha   90.00
_cell.angle_beta   90.00
_cell.angle_gamma   90.00
#
_symmetry.space_group_name_H-M   'P 1'
#
loop_
_entity.id
_entity.type
_entity.pdbx_description
1 polymer ?
#
loop_
_entity_poly.entity_id
_entity_poly.type
_entity_poly.pdbx_seq_one_letter_code
_entity_poly.pdbx_strand_id
1 'polypeptide(L)'
;MMTTKERPTYYEVLRAGGNAENLRLRLELFVIEVKIKFPEYATEATELVDQVLRALRHDHGGRRPEDVFIVWLNKKVPNREFFATPEHEETMLKLWERWYDTEQLDKEFWGIRLHHEKGVQYGWMYLTEERVSQGLQCLREWLEGRQANPAC
;
A
#
# COMPACT_ATOMS: atom_id res chain seq x y z
N MET A 1 29.53 -7.81 5.74
CA MET A 1 29.25 -7.07 7.00
C MET A 1 27.83 -6.56 6.91
N MET A 2 26.90 -7.16 7.66
CA MET A 2 25.54 -6.62 7.78
C MET A 2 25.61 -5.35 8.61
N THR A 3 25.32 -4.21 7.98
CA THR A 3 25.10 -2.95 8.71
C THR A 3 23.89 -3.15 9.62
N THR A 4 24.11 -3.10 10.93
CA THR A 4 23.06 -2.95 11.94
C THR A 4 22.18 -1.77 11.55
N LYS A 5 20.99 -2.05 11.03
CA LYS A 5 20.02 -0.99 10.77
C LYS A 5 19.57 -0.45 12.12
N GLU A 6 19.84 0.82 12.37
CA GLU A 6 19.33 1.50 13.55
C GLU A 6 17.80 1.37 13.57
N ARG A 7 17.24 1.09 14.74
CA ARG A 7 15.77 0.99 14.90
C ARG A 7 15.12 2.28 14.40
N PRO A 8 14.01 2.20 13.64
CA PRO A 8 13.35 3.38 13.12
C PRO A 8 12.82 4.24 14.28
N THR A 9 12.90 5.55 14.10
CA THR A 9 12.33 6.52 15.02
C THR A 9 10.80 6.46 15.00
N TYR A 10 10.18 7.02 16.03
CA TYR A 10 8.72 7.18 16.08
C TYR A 10 8.14 7.82 14.82
N TYR A 11 8.80 8.87 14.30
CA TYR A 11 8.34 9.59 13.12
C TYR A 11 8.51 8.79 11.83
N GLU A 12 9.54 7.96 11.71
CA GLU A 12 9.74 7.09 10.55
C GLU A 12 8.71 5.97 10.51
N VAL A 13 8.36 5.40 11.66
CA VAL A 13 7.27 4.41 11.77
C VAL A 13 5.92 5.05 11.44
N LEU A 14 5.65 6.26 11.96
CA LEU A 14 4.44 7.02 11.62
C LEU A 14 4.35 7.32 10.12
N ARG A 15 5.49 7.68 9.49
CA ARG A 15 5.57 7.95 8.05
C ARG A 15 5.26 6.70 7.23
N ALA A 16 5.81 5.55 7.59
CA ALA A 16 5.51 4.28 6.93
C ALA A 16 4.00 3.96 6.99
N GLY A 17 3.37 4.15 8.16
CA GLY A 17 1.92 4.03 8.30
C GLY A 17 1.14 5.00 7.42
N GLY A 18 1.58 6.26 7.33
CA GLY A 18 0.96 7.26 6.45
C GLY A 18 1.10 6.91 4.96
N ASN A 19 2.23 6.35 4.54
CA ASN A 19 2.44 5.90 3.16
C ASN A 19 1.51 4.73 2.81
N ALA A 20 1.36 3.76 3.72
CA ALA A 20 0.42 2.66 3.58
C ALA A 20 -1.02 3.13 3.43
N GLU A 21 -1.47 4.02 4.32
CA GLU A 21 -2.81 4.61 4.24
C GLU A 21 -3.00 5.38 2.93
N ASN A 22 -2.00 6.16 2.54
CA ASN A 22 -2.06 6.95 1.32
C ASN A 22 -2.20 6.06 0.08
N LEU A 23 -1.46 4.95 -0.02
CA LEU A 23 -1.63 4.00 -1.12
C LEU A 23 -3.05 3.42 -1.15
N ARG A 24 -3.58 2.97 0.00
CA ARG A 24 -4.96 2.45 0.09
C ARG A 24 -5.96 3.47 -0.44
N LEU A 25 -5.85 4.72 0.00
CA LEU A 25 -6.73 5.80 -0.44
C LEU A 25 -6.65 6.05 -1.96
N ARG A 26 -5.46 5.99 -2.57
CA ARG A 26 -5.32 6.12 -4.02
C ARG A 26 -6.04 5.00 -4.78
N LEU A 27 -5.91 3.76 -4.31
CA LEU A 27 -6.56 2.61 -4.90
C LEU A 27 -8.09 2.76 -4.85
N GLU A 28 -8.62 3.16 -3.70
CA GLU A 28 -10.06 3.41 -3.53
C GLU A 28 -10.56 4.58 -4.39
N LEU A 29 -9.78 5.67 -4.44
CA LEU A 29 -10.08 6.82 -5.29
C LEU A 29 -10.07 6.43 -6.76
N PHE A 30 -9.08 5.67 -7.23
CA PHE A 30 -9.02 5.20 -8.62
C PHE A 30 -10.32 4.51 -9.04
N VAL A 31 -10.88 3.64 -8.20
CA VAL A 31 -12.18 2.98 -8.45
C VAL A 31 -13.32 4.00 -8.55
N ILE A 32 -13.37 4.98 -7.63
CA ILE A 32 -14.40 6.03 -7.64
C ILE A 32 -14.30 6.85 -8.93
N GLU A 33 -13.10 7.27 -9.32
CA GLU A 33 -12.87 8.11 -10.48
C GLU A 33 -13.20 7.37 -11.79
N VAL A 34 -12.84 6.09 -11.89
CA VAL A 34 -13.24 5.21 -13.01
C VAL A 34 -14.75 5.07 -13.07
N LYS A 35 -15.42 4.79 -11.95
CA LYS A 35 -16.90 4.67 -11.90
C LYS A 35 -17.62 5.93 -12.39
N ILE A 36 -17.06 7.10 -12.10
CA ILE A 36 -17.64 8.38 -12.49
C ILE A 36 -17.44 8.65 -13.99
N LYS A 37 -16.23 8.39 -14.53
CA LYS A 37 -15.84 8.88 -15.86
C LYS A 37 -15.81 7.82 -16.97
N PHE A 38 -15.52 6.58 -16.60
CA PHE A 38 -15.35 5.45 -17.53
C PHE A 38 -16.04 4.20 -16.97
N PRO A 39 -17.38 4.23 -16.82
CA PRO A 39 -18.15 3.18 -16.14
C PRO A 39 -17.98 1.79 -16.77
N GLU A 40 -17.61 1.70 -18.04
CA GLU A 40 -17.29 0.46 -18.74
C GLU A 40 -16.11 -0.31 -18.13
N TYR A 41 -15.19 0.36 -17.42
CA TYR A 41 -14.08 -0.27 -16.69
C TYR A 41 -14.37 -0.47 -15.20
N ALA A 42 -15.54 -0.06 -14.70
CA ALA A 42 -15.81 0.01 -13.25
C ALA A 42 -15.73 -1.35 -12.55
N THR A 43 -16.24 -2.40 -13.19
CA THR A 43 -16.21 -3.77 -12.65
C THR A 43 -14.77 -4.25 -12.52
N GLU A 44 -13.99 -4.18 -13.60
CA GLU A 44 -12.59 -4.61 -13.59
C GLU A 44 -11.75 -3.81 -12.60
N ALA A 45 -11.90 -2.48 -12.57
CA ALA A 45 -11.18 -1.63 -11.62
C ALA A 45 -11.49 -2.02 -10.16
N THR A 46 -12.76 -2.30 -9.85
CA THR A 46 -13.18 -2.72 -8.52
C THR A 46 -12.56 -4.06 -8.15
N GLU A 47 -12.61 -5.05 -9.05
CA GLU A 47 -12.09 -6.40 -8.81
C GLU A 47 -10.57 -6.42 -8.64
N LEU A 48 -9.83 -5.67 -9.46
CA LEU A 48 -8.37 -5.59 -9.34
C LEU A 48 -7.95 -4.91 -8.05
N VAL A 49 -8.57 -3.78 -7.70
CA VAL A 49 -8.27 -3.08 -6.44
C VAL A 49 -8.61 -3.95 -5.23
N ASP A 50 -9.75 -4.64 -5.24
CA ASP A 50 -10.11 -5.57 -4.16
C ASP A 50 -9.10 -6.69 -4.00
N GLN A 51 -8.60 -7.26 -5.10
CA GLN A 51 -7.56 -8.28 -5.08
C GLN A 51 -6.24 -7.75 -4.51
N VAL A 52 -5.80 -6.57 -4.92
CA VAL A 52 -4.61 -5.93 -4.38
C VAL A 52 -4.74 -5.67 -2.88
N LEU A 53 -5.87 -5.11 -2.43
CA LEU A 53 -6.10 -4.85 -1.01
C LEU A 53 -6.17 -6.14 -0.19
N ARG A 54 -6.70 -7.23 -0.74
CA ARG A 54 -6.68 -8.55 -0.09
C ARG A 54 -5.27 -9.12 0.01
N ALA A 55 -4.49 -9.03 -1.06
CA ALA A 55 -3.09 -9.48 -1.07
C ALA A 55 -2.26 -8.69 -0.05
N LEU A 56 -2.37 -7.36 -0.04
CA LEU A 56 -1.73 -6.51 0.96
C LEU A 56 -2.15 -6.92 2.38
N ARG A 57 -3.43 -7.19 2.64
CA ARG A 57 -3.86 -7.67 3.96
C ARG A 57 -3.24 -9.02 4.32
N HIS A 58 -3.17 -9.95 3.37
CA HIS A 58 -2.58 -11.27 3.58
C HIS A 58 -1.13 -11.15 4.04
N ASP A 59 -0.34 -10.27 3.43
CA ASP A 59 1.07 -10.00 3.78
C ASP A 59 1.24 -9.47 5.21
N HIS A 60 0.15 -8.96 5.80
CA HIS A 60 0.12 -8.32 7.11
C HIS A 60 -0.74 -9.11 8.12
N GLY A 61 -0.83 -10.44 7.94
CA GLY A 61 -1.56 -11.32 8.85
C GLY A 61 -3.07 -11.04 8.88
N GLY A 62 -3.64 -10.62 7.75
CA GLY A 62 -5.05 -10.26 7.58
C GLY A 62 -5.39 -8.82 7.97
N ARG A 63 -4.43 -8.04 8.48
CA ARG A 63 -4.65 -6.63 8.86
C ARG A 63 -4.31 -5.70 7.70
N ARG A 64 -4.84 -4.47 7.72
CA ARG A 64 -4.38 -3.46 6.78
C ARG A 64 -2.95 -3.03 7.15
N PRO A 65 -2.10 -2.67 6.17
CA PRO A 65 -0.74 -2.28 6.46
C PRO A 65 -0.62 -1.10 7.43
N GLU A 66 -1.48 -0.09 7.32
CA GLU A 66 -1.49 1.06 8.25
C GLU A 66 -1.84 0.68 9.70
N ASP A 67 -2.72 -0.32 9.88
CA ASP A 67 -3.13 -0.79 11.22
C ASP A 67 -1.94 -1.46 11.95
N VAL A 68 -1.05 -2.13 11.21
CA VAL A 68 0.15 -2.75 11.77
C VAL A 68 1.08 -1.71 12.39
N PHE A 69 1.23 -0.55 11.75
CA PHE A 69 2.06 0.55 12.27
C PHE A 69 1.42 1.28 13.46
N ILE A 70 0.09 1.43 13.48
CA ILE A 70 -0.64 1.97 14.65
C ILE A 70 -0.36 1.11 15.88
N VAL A 71 -0.40 -0.22 15.71
CA VAL A 71 -0.14 -1.16 16.80
C VAL A 71 1.32 -1.11 17.26
N TRP A 72 2.28 -0.97 16.33
CA TRP A 72 3.69 -0.80 16.69
C TRP A 72 3.91 0.45 17.56
N LEU A 73 3.31 1.58 17.17
CA LEU A 73 3.46 2.85 17.89
C LEU A 73 2.78 2.85 19.26
N ASN A 74 1.68 2.11 19.42
CA ASN A 74 0.84 2.21 20.61
C ASN A 74 1.23 1.19 21.70
N LYS A 75 1.97 1.66 22.71
CA LYS A 75 2.39 0.86 23.88
C LYS A 75 1.25 0.33 24.75
N LYS A 76 0.00 0.82 24.58
CA LYS A 76 -1.17 0.47 25.41
C LYS A 76 -2.12 -0.54 24.76
N VAL A 77 -1.83 -1.04 23.55
CA VAL A 77 -2.69 -2.02 22.88
C VAL A 77 -2.51 -3.40 23.55
N PRO A 78 -3.59 -4.02 24.06
CA PRO A 78 -3.54 -5.41 24.55
C PRO A 78 -3.14 -6.35 23.39
N ASN A 79 -2.33 -7.38 23.66
CA ASN A 79 -1.66 -8.27 22.68
C ASN A 79 -0.36 -7.74 22.07
N ARG A 80 0.42 -6.98 22.85
CA ARG A 80 1.81 -6.66 22.51
C ARG A 80 2.72 -7.90 22.41
N GLU A 81 2.24 -9.06 22.86
CA GLU A 81 2.90 -10.37 22.69
C GLU A 81 3.17 -10.72 21.22
N PHE A 82 2.39 -10.17 20.28
CA PHE A 82 2.63 -10.24 18.82
C PHE A 82 3.96 -9.57 18.38
N PHE A 83 4.63 -8.84 19.27
CA PHE A 83 5.85 -8.06 19.01
C PHE A 83 6.94 -8.31 20.06
N ALA A 84 6.83 -9.42 20.80
CA ALA A 84 7.68 -9.69 21.96
C ALA A 84 8.93 -10.51 21.63
N THR A 85 9.05 -11.04 20.41
CA THR A 85 10.19 -11.89 20.01
C THR A 85 11.07 -11.18 18.97
N PRO A 86 12.36 -11.53 18.89
CA PRO A 86 13.26 -11.00 17.87
C PRO A 86 12.75 -11.21 16.43
N GLU A 87 12.07 -12.32 16.16
CA GLU A 87 11.51 -12.64 14.84
C GLU A 87 10.35 -11.70 14.47
N HIS A 88 9.51 -11.32 15.45
CA HIS A 88 8.48 -10.32 15.24
C HIS A 88 9.08 -8.95 15.01
N GLU A 89 10.16 -8.59 15.74
CA GLU A 89 10.87 -7.33 15.52
C GLU A 89 11.47 -7.27 14.11
N GLU A 90 12.12 -8.34 13.64
CA GLU A 90 12.65 -8.43 12.28
C GLU A 90 11.56 -8.30 11.22
N THR A 91 10.42 -8.96 11.43
CA THR A 91 9.26 -8.86 10.54
C THR A 91 8.76 -7.42 10.45
N MET A 92 8.63 -6.75 11.59
CA MET A 92 8.20 -5.35 11.64
C MET A 92 9.20 -4.43 10.96
N LEU A 93 10.51 -4.65 11.16
CA LEU A 93 11.54 -3.89 10.45
C LEU A 93 11.38 -4.05 8.93
N LYS A 94 11.22 -5.27 8.41
CA LYS A 94 10.98 -5.51 6.97
C LYS A 94 9.73 -4.80 6.44
N LEU A 95 8.64 -4.85 7.20
CA LEU A 95 7.42 -4.12 6.85
C LEU A 95 7.67 -2.61 6.84
N TRP A 96 8.34 -2.07 7.86
CA TRP A 96 8.71 -0.66 7.89
C TRP A 96 9.57 -0.26 6.70
N GLU A 97 10.60 -1.03 6.36
CA GLU A 97 11.47 -0.75 5.21
C GLU A 97 10.67 -0.61 3.92
N ARG A 98 9.77 -1.56 3.66
CA ARG A 98 8.89 -1.56 2.48
C ARG A 98 8.02 -0.31 2.43
N TRP A 99 7.35 0.02 3.54
CA TRP A 99 6.38 1.10 3.56
C TRP A 99 7.00 2.48 3.74
N TYR A 100 8.25 2.56 4.21
CA TYR A 100 9.01 3.79 4.29
C TYR A 100 9.61 4.21 2.94
N ASP A 101 9.95 3.23 2.08
CA ASP A 101 10.51 3.46 0.75
C ASP A 101 9.43 3.92 -0.25
N THR A 102 9.18 5.23 -0.28
CA THR A 102 8.19 5.83 -1.20
C THR A 102 8.58 5.64 -2.67
N GLU A 103 9.87 5.62 -3.00
CA GLU A 103 10.30 5.43 -4.38
C GLU A 103 9.97 4.03 -4.86
N GLN A 104 10.18 3.02 -4.01
CA GLN A 104 9.80 1.65 -4.32
C GLN A 104 8.27 1.51 -4.43
N LEU A 105 7.51 2.13 -3.54
CA LEU A 105 6.04 2.13 -3.64
C LEU A 105 5.55 2.78 -4.95
N ASP A 106 6.15 3.90 -5.37
CA ASP A 106 5.77 4.56 -6.61
C ASP A 106 6.20 3.77 -7.86
N LYS A 107 7.27 2.96 -7.77
CA LYS A 107 7.63 1.99 -8.82
C LYS A 107 6.62 0.83 -8.89
N GLU A 108 6.24 0.27 -7.76
CA GLU A 108 5.27 -0.84 -7.69
C GLU A 108 3.88 -0.41 -8.18
N PHE A 109 3.48 0.81 -7.84
CA PHE A 109 2.14 1.35 -8.14
C PHE A 109 2.21 2.50 -9.15
N TRP A 110 3.07 2.38 -10.17
CA TRP A 110 3.38 3.42 -11.15
C TRP A 110 2.15 3.97 -11.91
N GLY A 111 1.16 3.10 -12.17
CA GLY A 111 -0.09 3.45 -12.86
C GLY A 111 -1.13 4.07 -11.93
N ILE A 112 -0.97 3.89 -10.62
CA ILE A 112 -1.82 4.45 -9.55
C ILE A 112 -1.06 5.63 -8.95
N ARG A 113 -0.88 6.67 -9.76
CA ARG A 113 -0.18 7.89 -9.30
C ARG A 113 -0.86 8.43 -8.06
N LEU A 114 -0.10 8.88 -7.05
CA LEU A 114 -0.71 9.78 -6.09
C LEU A 114 -1.15 11.05 -6.79
N HIS A 115 -2.45 11.20 -6.95
CA HIS A 115 -3.14 12.44 -7.28
C HIS A 115 -2.90 13.55 -6.23
N HIS A 116 -1.96 13.36 -5.29
CA HIS A 116 -1.64 14.26 -4.19
C HIS A 116 -0.30 14.99 -4.31
N GLU A 117 0.44 14.91 -5.43
CA GLU A 117 1.64 15.76 -5.58
C GLU A 117 1.34 17.26 -5.53
N LYS A 118 0.07 17.69 -5.71
CA LYS A 118 -0.32 19.12 -5.71
C LYS A 118 -1.64 19.45 -5.01
N GLY A 119 -2.13 18.60 -4.10
CA GLY A 119 -3.35 18.92 -3.34
C GLY A 119 -4.64 19.07 -4.16
N VAL A 120 -4.71 18.44 -5.35
CA VAL A 120 -5.86 18.56 -6.23
C VAL A 120 -6.92 17.54 -5.82
N GLN A 121 -7.98 18.03 -5.15
CA GLN A 121 -9.15 17.26 -4.69
C GLN A 121 -10.02 16.65 -5.82
N TYR A 122 -9.62 16.73 -7.08
CA TYR A 122 -10.46 16.39 -8.23
C TYR A 122 -9.69 15.65 -9.34
N GLY A 123 -9.04 14.51 -9.01
CA GLY A 123 -8.27 13.72 -9.97
C GLY A 123 -9.09 13.24 -11.17
N TRP A 124 -10.37 12.91 -10.97
CA TRP A 124 -11.31 12.46 -12.03
C TRP A 124 -11.47 13.46 -13.18
N MET A 125 -11.40 14.77 -12.92
CA MET A 125 -11.53 15.78 -13.99
C MET A 125 -10.43 15.62 -15.05
N TYR A 126 -9.25 15.13 -14.66
CA TYR A 126 -8.09 14.94 -15.52
C TYR A 126 -7.81 13.47 -15.84
N LEU A 127 -8.67 12.54 -15.40
CA LEU A 127 -8.53 11.13 -15.71
C LEU A 127 -8.81 10.89 -17.20
N THR A 128 -7.90 10.24 -17.92
CA THR A 128 -8.09 9.87 -19.33
C THR A 128 -8.24 8.36 -19.44
N GLU A 129 -8.82 7.87 -20.54
CA GLU A 129 -8.93 6.43 -20.80
C GLU A 129 -7.56 5.74 -20.83
N GLU A 130 -6.54 6.44 -21.36
CA GLU A 130 -5.14 5.99 -21.31
C GLU A 130 -4.66 5.79 -19.85
N ARG A 131 -4.96 6.74 -18.95
CA ARG A 131 -4.60 6.63 -17.53
C ARG A 131 -5.37 5.52 -16.82
N VAL A 132 -6.64 5.29 -17.18
CA VAL A 132 -7.39 4.13 -16.67
C VAL A 132 -6.71 2.84 -17.12
N SER A 133 -6.38 2.72 -18.40
CA SER A 133 -5.72 1.55 -18.96
C SER A 133 -4.36 1.29 -18.29
N GLN A 134 -3.56 2.34 -18.06
CA GLN A 134 -2.29 2.26 -17.33
C GLN A 134 -2.49 1.82 -15.87
N GLY A 135 -3.49 2.36 -15.17
CA GLY A 135 -3.83 1.97 -13.80
C GLY A 135 -4.22 0.50 -13.71
N LEU A 136 -5.10 0.03 -14.60
CA LEU A 136 -5.50 -1.38 -14.67
C LEU A 136 -4.30 -2.29 -14.99
N GLN A 137 -3.47 -1.91 -15.96
CA GLN A 137 -2.28 -2.67 -16.34
C GLN A 137 -1.30 -2.80 -15.17
N CYS A 138 -1.02 -1.69 -14.48
CA CYS A 138 -0.17 -1.67 -13.29
C CYS A 138 -0.67 -2.63 -12.20
N LEU A 139 -1.99 -2.64 -11.92
CA LEU A 139 -2.57 -3.54 -10.93
C LEU A 139 -2.48 -5.02 -11.34
N ARG A 140 -2.67 -5.33 -12.63
CA ARG A 140 -2.50 -6.71 -13.15
C ARG A 140 -1.05 -7.17 -13.01
N GLU A 141 -0.10 -6.36 -13.46
CA GLU A 141 1.33 -6.66 -13.35
C GLU A 141 1.77 -6.89 -11.89
N TRP A 142 1.26 -6.06 -10.97
CA TRP A 142 1.56 -6.22 -9.54
C TRP A 142 1.00 -7.54 -8.99
N LEU A 143 -0.24 -7.90 -9.34
CA LEU A 143 -0.86 -9.16 -8.91
C LEU A 143 -0.16 -10.38 -9.53
N GLU A 144 0.18 -10.34 -10.82
CA GLU A 144 0.89 -11.40 -11.53
C GLU A 144 2.28 -11.62 -10.94
N GLY A 145 3.02 -10.54 -10.63
CA GLY A 145 4.31 -10.61 -9.98
C GLY A 145 4.27 -11.36 -8.65
N ARG A 146 3.18 -11.21 -7.88
CA ARG A 146 2.97 -11.96 -6.64
C ARG A 146 2.61 -13.43 -6.86
N GLN A 147 1.82 -13.74 -7.90
CA GLN A 147 1.49 -15.13 -8.23
C GLN A 147 2.71 -15.91 -8.73
N ALA A 148 3.62 -15.24 -9.45
CA ALA A 148 4.88 -15.81 -9.91
C ALA A 148 5.90 -15.98 -8.76
N ASN A 149 5.75 -15.23 -7.66
CA ASN A 149 6.65 -15.29 -6.51
C ASN A 149 5.88 -15.18 -5.17
N PRO A 150 5.20 -16.25 -4.73
CA PRO A 150 4.33 -16.24 -3.55
C PRO A 150 5.07 -16.10 -2.20
N ALA A 151 6.39 -15.93 -2.21
CA ALA A 151 7.25 -15.96 -1.03
C ALA A 151 7.81 -14.58 -0.61
N CYS A 152 7.10 -13.49 -0.92
CA CYS A 152 7.44 -12.14 -0.44
C CYS A 152 6.31 -11.51 0.37
#